data_AF-A0A812DBU8-F1
#
_entry.id   AF-A0A812DBU8-F1
#
_cell.length_a   1.000
_cell.length_b   1.000
_cell.length_c   1.000
_cell.angle_alpha   90.00
_cell.angle_beta   90.00
_cell.angle_gamma   90.00
#
_symmetry.space_group_name_H-M   'P 1'
#
loop_
_entity.id
_entity.type
_entity.pdbx_description
1 polymer ?
#
loop_
_entity_poly.entity_id
_entity_poly.type
_entity_poly.pdbx_seq_one_letter_code
_entity_poly.pdbx_strand_id
1 'polypeptide(L)'
;MIFLKSFSYQFYIIFALFYGLSFQLQGSSQQSCDPTSCTVPDCRCSGLNIPGGFHPEEIPQIVLLAFDDAVNWDNWGYYSRLFPADGSRKNPNGCPIAMTLFVSHNYTDYCMIRKLHRRGIEIADHSLTHQVPHNWWSNATKEELAIEILTQRNNLAKLAEIPLDEIRGWRSPFLQPTGDTMFEILWENNFTYDATLTHPFPRNCWLQHPTMPEGILSRIMGDSSGYFDGLQRTPSLRLCRLLSKQTPD
;
A
#
# COMPACT_ATOMS: atom_id res chain seq x y z
N MET A 1 -9.92 74.88 -21.61
CA MET A 1 -11.25 74.47 -22.11
C MET A 1 -11.01 73.35 -23.10
N ILE A 2 -11.75 72.24 -22.95
CA ILE A 2 -11.75 71.02 -23.78
C ILE A 2 -10.59 70.05 -23.50
N PHE A 3 -10.89 69.02 -22.70
CA PHE A 3 -10.19 67.74 -22.71
C PHE A 3 -11.21 66.62 -23.00
N LEU A 4 -10.83 65.78 -23.96
CA LEU A 4 -11.13 64.35 -24.13
C LEU A 4 -12.48 63.89 -24.68
N LYS A 5 -12.37 63.46 -25.95
CA LYS A 5 -13.10 62.40 -26.63
C LYS A 5 -13.31 61.18 -25.73
N SER A 6 -14.57 60.80 -25.52
CA SER A 6 -14.96 59.48 -25.04
C SER A 6 -15.37 58.65 -26.26
N PHE A 7 -14.54 57.71 -26.70
CA PHE A 7 -14.95 56.61 -27.57
C PHE A 7 -13.92 55.46 -27.43
N SER A 8 -14.45 54.24 -27.33
CA SER A 8 -13.74 52.94 -27.37
C SER A 8 -13.55 52.23 -26.02
N TYR A 9 -14.67 51.86 -25.39
CA TYR A 9 -14.72 50.83 -24.32
C TYR A 9 -15.66 49.66 -24.66
N GLN A 10 -16.25 49.62 -25.87
CA GLN A 10 -17.23 48.59 -26.25
C GLN A 10 -16.63 47.38 -26.98
N PHE A 11 -15.37 47.43 -27.42
CA PHE A 11 -14.77 46.32 -28.18
C PHE A 11 -14.02 45.27 -27.33
N TYR A 12 -13.64 45.58 -26.10
CA TYR A 12 -12.90 44.64 -25.24
C TYR A 12 -13.80 43.63 -24.50
N ILE A 13 -15.10 43.89 -24.38
CA ILE A 13 -16.03 42.98 -23.68
C ILE A 13 -16.46 41.80 -24.56
N ILE A 14 -16.42 41.95 -25.89
CA ILE A 14 -16.85 40.88 -26.80
C ILE A 14 -15.79 39.77 -26.94
N PHE A 15 -14.49 40.10 -26.77
CA PHE A 15 -13.41 39.09 -26.85
C PHE A 15 -13.27 38.24 -25.57
N ALA A 16 -13.77 38.71 -24.43
CA ALA A 16 -13.78 37.95 -23.18
C ALA A 16 -14.90 36.88 -23.13
N LEU A 17 -15.92 36.98 -24.00
CA LEU A 17 -17.06 36.06 -24.01
C LEU A 17 -16.84 34.82 -24.90
N PHE A 18 -15.80 34.78 -25.74
CA PHE A 18 -15.48 33.63 -26.60
C PHE A 18 -14.27 32.80 -26.14
N TYR A 19 -13.50 33.26 -25.16
CA TYR A 19 -12.45 32.48 -24.48
C TYR A 19 -12.84 32.05 -23.07
N GLY A 20 -14.13 32.00 -22.77
CA GLY A 20 -14.67 31.17 -21.70
C GLY A 20 -14.58 29.70 -22.08
N LEU A 21 -13.38 29.21 -22.41
CA LEU A 21 -13.10 27.78 -22.40
C LEU A 21 -13.35 27.35 -20.96
N SER A 22 -14.44 26.63 -20.78
CA SER A 22 -14.69 25.86 -19.58
C SER A 22 -13.50 24.93 -19.40
N PHE A 23 -12.51 25.33 -18.60
CA PHE A 23 -11.69 24.37 -17.89
C PHE A 23 -12.67 23.66 -16.97
N GLN A 24 -13.32 22.63 -17.50
CA GLN A 24 -13.84 21.57 -16.66
C GLN A 24 -12.60 21.05 -15.95
N LEU A 25 -12.45 21.41 -14.68
CA LEU A 25 -11.67 20.61 -13.76
C LEU A 25 -12.26 19.20 -13.89
N GLN A 26 -11.61 18.34 -14.66
CA GLN A 26 -11.80 16.90 -14.57
C GLN A 26 -11.32 16.53 -13.18
N GLY A 27 -12.17 16.75 -12.18
CA GLY A 27 -12.11 15.94 -10.98
C GLY A 27 -12.26 14.51 -11.46
N SER A 28 -11.20 13.71 -11.28
CA SER A 28 -11.26 12.28 -11.55
C SER A 28 -12.48 11.75 -10.80
N SER A 29 -13.52 11.39 -11.55
CA SER A 29 -14.67 10.72 -10.96
C SER A 29 -14.12 9.44 -10.36
N GLN A 30 -14.08 9.35 -9.04
CA GLN A 30 -13.84 8.11 -8.33
C GLN A 30 -14.92 7.14 -8.80
N GLN A 31 -14.62 6.35 -9.84
CA GLN A 31 -15.58 5.44 -10.44
C GLN A 31 -15.88 4.39 -9.37
N SER A 32 -17.12 4.37 -8.89
CA SER A 32 -17.55 3.35 -7.94
C SER A 32 -17.33 1.98 -8.57
N CYS A 33 -16.65 1.08 -7.84
CA CYS A 33 -16.35 -0.25 -8.35
C CYS A 33 -17.66 -1.00 -8.69
N ASP A 34 -17.75 -1.50 -9.92
CA ASP A 34 -18.89 -2.30 -10.37
C ASP A 34 -18.59 -3.79 -10.12
N PRO A 35 -19.30 -4.44 -9.19
CA PRO A 35 -19.05 -5.84 -8.84
C PRO A 35 -19.41 -6.82 -9.97
N THR A 36 -20.12 -6.39 -11.01
CA THR A 36 -20.45 -7.25 -12.17
C THR A 36 -19.31 -7.35 -13.18
N SER A 37 -18.47 -6.32 -13.27
CA SER A 37 -17.29 -6.29 -14.13
C SER A 37 -16.00 -6.66 -13.38
N CYS A 38 -15.94 -6.39 -12.07
CA CYS A 38 -14.82 -6.74 -11.21
C CYS A 38 -15.05 -8.08 -10.52
N THR A 39 -14.57 -9.17 -11.13
CA THR A 39 -14.78 -10.54 -10.64
C THR A 39 -13.47 -11.27 -10.36
N VAL A 40 -13.52 -12.20 -9.38
CA VAL A 40 -12.37 -13.03 -8.98
C VAL A 40 -12.02 -14.03 -10.09
N PRO A 41 -10.74 -14.41 -10.26
CA PRO A 41 -9.59 -14.13 -9.39
C PRO A 41 -8.90 -12.79 -9.65
N ASP A 42 -9.18 -12.14 -10.78
CA ASP A 42 -8.38 -11.02 -11.27
C ASP A 42 -8.74 -9.68 -10.62
N CYS A 43 -10.00 -9.50 -10.23
CA CYS A 43 -10.47 -8.27 -9.60
C CYS A 43 -11.35 -8.54 -8.38
N ARG A 44 -11.23 -7.67 -7.37
CA ARG A 44 -12.13 -7.61 -6.23
C ARG A 44 -12.34 -6.17 -5.77
N CYS A 45 -13.59 -5.73 -5.74
CA CYS A 45 -13.94 -4.46 -5.12
C CYS A 45 -13.61 -4.45 -3.63
N SER A 46 -13.16 -3.32 -3.10
CA SER A 46 -12.98 -3.13 -1.66
C SER A 46 -14.29 -3.36 -0.92
N GLY A 47 -14.25 -4.07 0.20
CA GLY A 47 -15.42 -4.30 1.02
C GLY A 47 -15.13 -5.19 2.22
N LEU A 48 -16.10 -5.28 3.13
CA LEU A 48 -16.01 -6.11 4.34
C LEU A 48 -16.55 -7.53 4.14
N ASN A 49 -17.24 -7.78 3.02
CA ASN A 49 -17.81 -9.08 2.70
C ASN A 49 -16.71 -10.12 2.48
N ILE A 50 -16.96 -11.37 2.89
CA ILE A 50 -16.05 -12.50 2.69
C ILE A 50 -15.96 -12.82 1.18
N PRO A 51 -14.76 -13.04 0.61
CA PRO A 51 -14.62 -13.49 -0.77
C PRO A 51 -15.35 -14.80 -1.04
N GLY A 52 -16.06 -14.90 -2.17
CA GLY A 52 -16.83 -16.10 -2.54
C GLY A 52 -18.17 -16.28 -1.80
N GLY A 53 -18.51 -15.40 -0.85
CA GLY A 53 -19.81 -15.45 -0.16
C GLY A 53 -19.94 -16.56 0.88
N PHE A 54 -18.83 -17.15 1.32
CA PHE A 54 -18.81 -18.15 2.39
C PHE A 54 -19.22 -17.57 3.75
N HIS A 55 -19.69 -18.43 4.64
CA HIS A 55 -19.94 -18.08 6.03
C HIS A 55 -18.61 -17.95 6.81
N PRO A 56 -18.53 -17.07 7.82
CA PRO A 56 -17.32 -16.87 8.62
C PRO A 56 -16.73 -18.16 9.21
N GLU A 57 -17.59 -19.12 9.57
CA GLU A 57 -17.20 -20.40 10.16
C GLU A 57 -16.51 -21.34 9.15
N GLU A 58 -16.69 -21.08 7.85
CA GLU A 58 -16.10 -21.87 6.76
C GLU A 58 -14.72 -21.35 6.34
N ILE A 59 -14.34 -20.15 6.79
CA ILE A 59 -13.11 -19.48 6.36
C ILE A 59 -11.98 -19.67 7.38
N PRO A 60 -10.80 -20.12 6.95
CA PRO A 60 -9.64 -20.12 7.83
C PRO A 60 -9.23 -18.69 8.19
N GLN A 61 -9.00 -18.43 9.47
CA GLN A 61 -8.41 -17.16 9.90
C GLN A 61 -6.95 -17.09 9.43
N ILE A 62 -6.68 -16.23 8.46
CA ILE A 62 -5.32 -15.94 7.99
C ILE A 62 -4.69 -14.92 8.93
N VAL A 63 -3.43 -15.14 9.32
CA VAL A 63 -2.62 -14.20 10.09
C VAL A 63 -1.35 -13.92 9.30
N LEU A 64 -1.17 -12.67 8.87
CA LEU A 64 0.03 -12.22 8.17
C LEU A 64 0.99 -11.60 9.21
N LEU A 65 2.13 -12.27 9.42
CA LEU A 65 3.22 -11.75 10.23
C LEU A 65 4.20 -11.05 9.28
N ALA A 66 4.36 -9.75 9.44
CA ALA A 66 5.29 -8.95 8.66
C ALA A 66 6.28 -8.21 9.53
N PHE A 67 7.52 -8.13 9.07
CA PHE A 67 8.56 -7.28 9.66
C PHE A 67 9.11 -6.37 8.57
N ASP A 68 9.28 -5.11 8.93
CA ASP A 68 9.81 -4.09 8.06
C ASP A 68 11.30 -3.85 8.40
N ASP A 69 11.98 -3.14 7.52
CA ASP A 69 13.37 -2.68 7.64
C ASP A 69 14.46 -3.75 7.39
N ALA A 70 15.69 -3.36 7.71
CA ALA A 70 16.90 -4.08 7.42
C ALA A 70 16.96 -5.43 8.15
N VAL A 71 17.48 -6.46 7.48
CA VAL A 71 17.74 -7.78 8.09
C VAL A 71 19.23 -7.94 8.31
N ASN A 72 19.62 -8.15 9.56
CA ASN A 72 21.03 -8.26 9.95
C ASN A 72 21.17 -9.06 11.26
N TRP A 73 22.36 -9.03 11.86
CA TRP A 73 22.65 -9.77 13.09
C TRP A 73 21.82 -9.33 14.30
N ASP A 74 21.33 -8.08 14.34
CA ASP A 74 20.53 -7.57 15.46
C ASP A 74 19.18 -8.27 15.56
N ASN A 75 18.60 -8.65 14.41
CA ASN A 75 17.28 -9.27 14.34
C ASN A 75 17.28 -10.76 13.95
N TRP A 76 18.38 -11.28 13.41
CA TRP A 76 18.51 -12.69 12.97
C TRP A 76 18.08 -13.71 14.05
N GLY A 77 18.46 -13.46 15.30
CA GLY A 77 18.11 -14.34 16.42
C GLY A 77 16.61 -14.41 16.70
N TYR A 78 15.87 -13.31 16.50
CA TYR A 78 14.41 -13.31 16.65
C TYR A 78 13.74 -14.08 15.52
N TYR A 79 14.16 -13.88 14.27
CA TYR A 79 13.62 -14.62 13.13
C TYR A 79 13.86 -16.12 13.27
N SER A 80 15.08 -16.52 13.64
CA SER A 80 15.42 -17.93 13.86
C SER A 80 14.64 -18.57 15.01
N ARG A 81 14.32 -17.79 16.05
CA ARG A 81 13.52 -18.28 17.19
C ARG A 81 12.03 -18.34 16.89
N LEU A 82 11.46 -17.42 16.11
CA LEU A 82 10.02 -17.36 15.78
C LEU A 82 9.67 -18.26 14.59
N PHE A 83 10.56 -18.33 13.60
CA PHE A 83 10.46 -19.16 12.40
C PHE A 83 11.69 -20.05 12.37
N PRO A 84 11.63 -21.26 12.98
CA PRO A 84 12.78 -22.12 13.13
C PRO A 84 13.05 -22.90 11.85
N ALA A 85 14.33 -23.21 11.58
CA ALA A 85 14.73 -23.84 10.32
C ALA A 85 14.27 -25.29 10.18
N ASP A 86 13.98 -25.93 11.31
CA ASP A 86 13.42 -27.28 11.37
C ASP A 86 11.92 -27.35 11.04
N GLY A 87 11.26 -26.19 10.86
CA GLY A 87 9.82 -26.14 10.59
C GLY A 87 8.96 -26.68 11.73
N SER A 88 9.46 -26.63 12.98
CA SER A 88 8.75 -27.16 14.15
C SER A 88 7.45 -26.41 14.48
N ARG A 89 7.30 -25.15 14.04
CA ARG A 89 6.03 -24.42 14.11
C ARG A 89 5.27 -24.55 12.81
N LYS A 90 4.06 -25.11 12.89
CA LYS A 90 3.26 -25.50 11.73
C LYS A 90 1.85 -24.92 11.75
N ASN A 91 1.34 -24.66 10.55
CA ASN A 91 -0.07 -24.41 10.29
C ASN A 91 -0.89 -25.70 10.44
N PRO A 92 -2.23 -25.63 10.53
CA PRO A 92 -3.10 -26.81 10.61
C PRO A 92 -2.94 -27.80 9.44
N ASN A 93 -2.48 -27.33 8.28
CA ASN A 93 -2.17 -28.17 7.12
C ASN A 93 -0.83 -28.92 7.22
N GLY A 94 -0.09 -28.77 8.32
CA GLY A 94 1.20 -29.42 8.56
C GLY A 94 2.41 -28.71 7.92
N CYS A 95 2.20 -27.67 7.12
CA CYS A 95 3.29 -26.85 6.57
C CYS A 95 3.88 -25.93 7.65
N PRO A 96 5.19 -25.60 7.60
CA PRO A 96 5.77 -24.59 8.46
C PRO A 96 5.04 -23.24 8.37
N ILE A 97 4.97 -22.50 9.47
CA ILE A 97 4.53 -21.10 9.43
C ILE A 97 5.56 -20.24 8.69
N ALA A 98 5.09 -19.16 8.07
CA ALA A 98 5.92 -18.22 7.33
C ALA A 98 5.64 -16.78 7.76
N MET A 99 6.51 -15.87 7.33
CA MET A 99 6.35 -14.42 7.46
C MET A 99 6.64 -13.75 6.12
N THR A 100 6.33 -12.47 6.05
CA THR A 100 6.74 -11.56 4.98
C THR A 100 7.75 -10.56 5.54
N LEU A 101 8.86 -10.35 4.83
CA LEU A 101 9.85 -9.34 5.18
C LEU A 101 9.81 -8.22 4.16
N PHE A 102 9.45 -7.01 4.57
CA PHE A 102 9.58 -5.80 3.77
C PHE A 102 10.97 -5.20 4.04
N VAL A 103 11.91 -5.42 3.13
CA VAL A 103 13.34 -5.21 3.40
C VAL A 103 13.83 -3.90 2.79
N SER A 104 14.41 -3.04 3.62
CA SER A 104 15.14 -1.85 3.16
C SER A 104 16.63 -2.16 2.90
N HIS A 105 17.29 -1.41 2.00
CA HIS A 105 18.67 -1.72 1.61
C HIS A 105 19.68 -1.48 2.73
N ASN A 106 19.64 -0.29 3.33
CA ASN A 106 20.66 0.16 4.26
C ASN A 106 20.77 -0.80 5.44
N TYR A 107 22.00 -1.28 5.71
CA TYR A 107 22.33 -2.21 6.79
C TYR A 107 21.79 -3.65 6.64
N THR A 108 21.24 -4.02 5.47
CA THR A 108 20.79 -5.40 5.20
C THR A 108 21.95 -6.32 4.81
N ASP A 109 22.00 -7.50 5.42
CA ASP A 109 22.83 -8.63 5.01
C ASP A 109 22.05 -9.50 4.00
N TYR A 110 22.36 -9.36 2.71
CA TYR A 110 21.69 -10.11 1.65
C TYR A 110 21.95 -11.63 1.69
N CYS A 111 23.00 -12.11 2.37
CA CYS A 111 23.20 -13.55 2.59
C CYS A 111 22.14 -14.10 3.56
N MET A 112 21.73 -13.30 4.54
CA MET A 112 20.62 -13.65 5.44
C MET A 112 19.29 -13.65 4.70
N ILE A 113 19.04 -12.64 3.86
CA ILE A 113 17.85 -12.59 3.00
C ILE A 113 17.72 -13.84 2.14
N ARG A 114 18.80 -14.25 1.45
CA ARG A 114 18.84 -15.48 0.67
C ARG A 114 18.48 -16.72 1.49
N LYS A 115 19.04 -16.84 2.70
CA LYS A 115 18.76 -17.98 3.60
C LYS A 115 17.29 -18.01 4.02
N LEU A 116 16.69 -16.85 4.28
CA LEU A 116 15.28 -16.75 4.68
C LEU A 116 14.37 -17.08 3.50
N HIS A 117 14.63 -16.52 2.33
CA HIS A 117 13.90 -16.82 1.09
C HIS A 117 13.90 -18.31 0.76
N ARG A 118 15.08 -18.96 0.78
CA ARG A 118 15.20 -20.42 0.55
C ARG A 118 14.44 -21.29 1.56
N ARG A 119 14.00 -20.72 2.68
CA ARG A 119 13.18 -21.38 3.70
C ARG A 119 11.67 -21.12 3.52
N GLY A 120 11.27 -20.49 2.42
CA GLY A 120 9.88 -20.17 2.12
C GLY A 120 9.36 -18.91 2.82
N ILE A 121 10.26 -18.02 3.26
CA ILE A 121 9.88 -16.70 3.76
C ILE A 121 9.76 -15.76 2.58
N GLU A 122 8.64 -15.03 2.51
CA GLU A 122 8.42 -14.04 1.47
C GLU A 122 9.32 -12.82 1.69
N ILE A 123 9.98 -12.37 0.63
CA ILE A 123 10.82 -11.17 0.61
C ILE A 123 10.16 -10.13 -0.29
N ALA A 124 9.83 -9.00 0.30
CA ALA A 124 9.19 -7.85 -0.32
C ALA A 124 10.06 -6.60 -0.16
N ASP A 125 9.76 -5.58 -0.94
CA ASP A 125 10.54 -4.35 -1.03
C ASP A 125 10.06 -3.29 -0.02
N HIS A 126 11.01 -2.65 0.67
CA HIS A 126 10.80 -1.54 1.60
C HIS A 126 11.76 -0.37 1.36
N SER A 127 12.01 -0.06 0.09
CA SER A 127 12.85 1.02 -0.41
C SER A 127 14.36 0.84 -0.27
N LEU A 128 15.09 1.63 -1.06
CA LEU A 128 16.53 1.70 -1.00
C LEU A 128 16.97 2.43 0.27
N THR A 129 16.57 3.67 0.44
CA THR A 129 17.21 4.52 1.46
C THR A 129 16.42 4.61 2.76
N HIS A 130 15.12 4.27 2.74
CA HIS A 130 14.19 4.57 3.82
C HIS A 130 14.25 6.07 4.21
N GLN A 131 14.24 6.96 3.20
CA GLN A 131 14.36 8.43 3.29
C GLN A 131 13.62 9.04 4.48
N VAL A 132 14.27 10.00 5.12
CA VAL A 132 13.66 10.95 6.06
C VAL A 132 13.80 12.37 5.51
N PRO A 133 12.84 13.28 5.79
CA PRO A 133 11.65 13.14 6.64
C PRO A 133 10.48 12.36 5.98
N HIS A 134 9.49 11.94 6.78
CA HIS A 134 8.35 11.12 6.31
C HIS A 134 7.58 11.76 5.14
N ASN A 135 7.47 13.09 5.10
CA ASN A 135 6.72 13.82 4.09
C ASN A 135 7.46 13.91 2.75
N TRP A 136 8.70 13.43 2.68
CA TRP A 136 9.36 13.20 1.40
C TRP A 136 8.58 12.18 0.58
N TRP A 137 8.14 11.07 1.18
CA TRP A 137 7.41 10.00 0.50
C TRP A 137 6.11 10.45 -0.14
N SER A 138 5.36 11.35 0.49
CA SER A 138 4.12 11.88 -0.11
C SER A 138 4.35 12.84 -1.27
N ASN A 139 5.57 13.39 -1.38
CA ASN A 139 5.90 14.47 -2.32
C ASN A 139 6.93 14.06 -3.38
N ALA A 140 7.49 12.85 -3.28
CA ALA A 140 8.51 12.34 -4.19
C ALA A 140 7.98 12.32 -5.63
N THR A 141 8.82 12.68 -6.59
CA THR A 141 8.46 12.56 -8.01
C THR A 141 8.41 11.09 -8.43
N LYS A 142 7.81 10.81 -9.60
CA LYS A 142 7.77 9.45 -10.16
C LYS A 142 9.17 8.87 -10.30
N GLU A 143 10.14 9.68 -10.73
CA GLU A 143 11.53 9.28 -10.93
C GLU A 143 12.24 8.98 -9.61
N GLU A 144 12.08 9.85 -8.61
CA GLU A 144 12.65 9.66 -7.27
C GLU A 144 12.10 8.40 -6.61
N LEU A 145 10.79 8.21 -6.67
CA LEU A 145 10.12 7.02 -6.13
C LEU A 145 10.51 5.74 -6.89
N ALA A 146 10.64 5.82 -8.21
CA ALA A 146 11.09 4.68 -9.02
C ALA A 146 12.52 4.27 -8.69
N ILE A 147 13.41 5.22 -8.36
CA ILE A 147 14.76 4.90 -7.87
C ILE A 147 14.67 4.12 -6.56
N GLU A 148 13.85 4.57 -5.61
CA GLU A 148 13.68 3.89 -4.31
C GLU A 148 13.14 2.46 -4.47
N ILE A 149 12.08 2.29 -5.26
CA ILE A 149 11.40 1.00 -5.47
C ILE A 149 12.28 0.09 -6.33
N LEU A 150 12.63 0.50 -7.55
CA LEU A 150 13.21 -0.43 -8.52
C LEU A 150 14.66 -0.76 -8.21
N THR A 151 15.41 0.14 -7.57
CA THR A 151 16.80 -0.15 -7.17
C THR A 151 16.82 -1.18 -6.06
N GLN A 152 15.95 -1.06 -5.06
CA GLN A 152 15.92 -2.04 -3.97
C GLN A 152 15.42 -3.41 -4.44
N ARG A 153 14.38 -3.47 -5.27
CA ARG A 153 13.95 -4.73 -5.90
C ARG A 153 15.09 -5.41 -6.65
N ASN A 154 15.85 -4.64 -7.42
CA ASN A 154 17.03 -5.14 -8.13
C ASN A 154 18.14 -5.60 -7.19
N ASN A 155 18.36 -4.92 -6.06
CA ASN A 155 19.33 -5.35 -5.06
C ASN A 155 18.90 -6.66 -4.41
N LEU A 156 17.64 -6.81 -4.01
CA LEU A 156 17.09 -8.06 -3.49
C LEU A 156 17.28 -9.20 -4.49
N ALA A 157 16.98 -8.96 -5.77
CA ALA A 157 17.15 -9.98 -6.80
C ALA A 157 18.63 -10.38 -6.99
N LYS A 158 19.51 -9.38 -7.19
CA LYS A 158 20.92 -9.62 -7.54
C LYS A 158 21.77 -10.06 -6.35
N LEU A 159 21.65 -9.37 -5.22
CA LEU A 159 22.52 -9.57 -4.06
C LEU A 159 22.06 -10.77 -3.22
N ALA A 160 20.75 -11.00 -3.10
CA ALA A 160 20.23 -12.19 -2.42
C ALA A 160 20.00 -13.38 -3.37
N GLU A 161 20.19 -13.24 -4.68
CA GLU A 161 19.93 -14.30 -5.68
C GLU A 161 18.47 -14.81 -5.63
N ILE A 162 17.53 -13.88 -5.52
CA ILE A 162 16.09 -14.17 -5.56
C ILE A 162 15.60 -13.90 -6.99
N PRO A 163 14.80 -14.79 -7.61
CA PRO A 163 14.17 -14.49 -8.89
C PRO A 163 13.35 -13.19 -8.80
N LEU A 164 13.53 -12.29 -9.78
CA LEU A 164 12.93 -10.95 -9.73
C LEU A 164 11.39 -11.00 -9.69
N ASP A 165 10.81 -12.02 -10.30
CA ASP A 165 9.38 -12.32 -10.34
C ASP A 165 8.83 -12.93 -9.03
N GLU A 166 9.69 -13.30 -8.08
CA GLU A 166 9.31 -13.69 -6.72
C GLU A 166 9.28 -12.50 -5.74
N ILE A 167 9.86 -11.36 -6.10
CA ILE A 167 9.79 -10.12 -5.29
C ILE A 167 8.57 -9.32 -5.75
N ARG A 168 7.41 -9.60 -5.15
CA ARG A 168 6.11 -9.14 -5.65
C ARG A 168 5.43 -8.05 -4.81
N GLY A 169 5.89 -7.89 -3.57
CA GLY A 169 5.31 -6.97 -2.60
C GLY A 169 6.07 -5.67 -2.45
N TRP A 170 5.34 -4.62 -2.15
CA TRP A 170 5.87 -3.32 -1.72
C TRP A 170 5.18 -2.86 -0.44
N ARG A 171 5.93 -2.15 0.40
CA ARG A 171 5.38 -1.31 1.47
C ARG A 171 6.20 -0.04 1.55
N SER A 172 5.57 1.13 1.52
CA SER A 172 6.28 2.40 1.66
C SER A 172 6.74 2.60 3.11
N PRO A 173 7.96 3.12 3.32
CA PRO A 173 8.41 3.60 4.61
C PRO A 173 7.40 4.51 5.30
N PHE A 174 7.32 4.37 6.63
CA PHE A 174 6.37 5.10 7.50
C PHE A 174 4.89 4.90 7.16
N LEU A 175 4.56 3.92 6.32
CA LEU A 175 3.22 3.71 5.76
C LEU A 175 2.70 4.96 5.01
N GLN A 176 3.61 5.71 4.38
CA GLN A 176 3.29 6.94 3.65
C GLN A 176 3.14 6.65 2.15
N PRO A 177 1.91 6.66 1.59
CA PRO A 177 1.72 6.51 0.15
C PRO A 177 2.13 7.77 -0.63
N THR A 178 2.37 7.60 -1.93
CA THR A 178 2.67 8.66 -2.92
C THR A 178 1.56 8.75 -3.98
N GLY A 179 0.31 8.67 -3.52
CA GLY A 179 -0.88 8.60 -4.35
C GLY A 179 -0.81 7.61 -5.52
N ASP A 180 -1.40 7.98 -6.67
CA ASP A 180 -1.44 7.13 -7.87
C ASP A 180 -0.05 6.83 -8.46
N THR A 181 0.92 7.75 -8.30
CA THR A 181 2.29 7.58 -8.79
C THR A 181 2.93 6.30 -8.27
N MET A 182 2.70 5.98 -6.99
CA MET A 182 3.21 4.74 -6.39
C MET A 182 2.63 3.52 -7.10
N PHE A 183 1.32 3.46 -7.25
CA PHE A 183 0.64 2.31 -7.87
C PHE A 183 0.98 2.16 -9.35
N GLU A 184 1.18 3.27 -10.07
CA GLU A 184 1.64 3.27 -11.46
C GLU A 184 3.00 2.58 -11.60
N ILE A 185 3.98 2.97 -10.78
CA ILE A 185 5.32 2.34 -10.79
C ILE A 185 5.23 0.85 -10.45
N LEU A 186 4.45 0.49 -9.42
CA LEU A 186 4.29 -0.90 -9.00
C LEU A 186 3.68 -1.75 -10.12
N TRP A 187 2.63 -1.24 -10.76
CA TRP A 187 1.93 -1.91 -11.85
C TRP A 187 2.80 -2.06 -13.10
N GLU A 188 3.45 -0.97 -13.55
CA GLU A 188 4.36 -0.97 -14.72
C GLU A 188 5.53 -1.96 -14.56
N ASN A 189 5.87 -2.32 -13.32
CA ASN A 189 7.00 -3.17 -13.00
C ASN A 189 6.60 -4.55 -12.45
N ASN A 190 5.37 -5.02 -12.63
CA ASN A 190 4.94 -6.36 -12.21
C ASN A 190 5.10 -6.63 -10.70
N PHE A 191 4.82 -5.63 -9.85
CA PHE A 191 4.45 -5.93 -8.48
C PHE A 191 3.00 -6.41 -8.45
N THR A 192 2.66 -7.31 -7.52
CA THR A 192 1.29 -7.86 -7.42
C THR A 192 0.54 -7.33 -6.20
N TYR A 193 1.23 -6.75 -5.21
CA TYR A 193 0.54 -6.11 -4.09
C TYR A 193 1.31 -4.97 -3.43
N ASP A 194 0.55 -4.02 -2.89
CA ASP A 194 0.97 -2.99 -1.94
C ASP A 194 0.43 -3.31 -0.54
N ALA A 195 1.22 -3.08 0.50
CA ALA A 195 0.82 -3.22 1.89
C ALA A 195 1.00 -1.93 2.72
N THR A 196 0.91 -0.77 2.07
CA THR A 196 1.11 0.57 2.68
C THR A 196 -0.16 1.15 3.28
N LEU A 197 -1.28 1.06 2.55
CA LEU A 197 -2.52 1.72 2.96
C LEU A 197 -3.04 1.19 4.30
N THR A 198 -3.51 2.09 5.18
CA THR A 198 -4.03 1.73 6.50
C THR A 198 -5.52 1.98 6.59
N HIS A 199 -6.29 1.05 7.14
CA HIS A 199 -7.72 1.26 7.38
C HIS A 199 -7.97 1.74 8.83
N PRO A 200 -8.33 3.02 9.06
CA PRO A 200 -8.79 3.48 10.37
C PRO A 200 -10.07 2.75 10.78
N PHE A 201 -9.97 1.94 11.83
CA PHE A 201 -11.14 1.51 12.59
C PHE A 201 -11.75 2.70 13.37
N PRO A 202 -13.09 2.72 13.58
CA PRO A 202 -13.71 3.65 14.49
C PRO A 202 -13.08 3.50 15.89
N ARG A 203 -12.80 4.64 16.54
CA ARG A 203 -12.05 4.75 17.81
C ARG A 203 -12.62 3.94 19.00
N ASN A 204 -13.82 3.38 18.86
CA ASN A 204 -14.52 2.67 19.93
C ASN A 204 -14.66 1.18 19.57
N CYS A 205 -13.66 0.40 19.95
CA CYS A 205 -13.54 -1.03 19.69
C CYS A 205 -14.54 -1.94 20.44
N TRP A 206 -15.60 -1.35 21.01
CA TRP A 206 -16.64 -2.05 21.79
C TRP A 206 -17.97 -2.15 21.06
N LEU A 207 -18.12 -1.47 19.92
CA LEU A 207 -19.33 -1.57 19.11
C LEU A 207 -19.03 -2.48 17.92
N GLN A 208 -19.12 -3.78 18.14
CA GLN A 208 -19.46 -4.72 17.07
C GLN A 208 -20.90 -4.40 16.62
N HIS A 209 -21.06 -3.45 15.70
CA HIS A 209 -22.26 -3.33 14.89
C HIS A 209 -21.91 -3.40 13.41
N PRO A 210 -22.75 -4.02 12.57
CA PRO A 210 -22.33 -4.61 11.29
C PRO A 210 -22.24 -3.62 10.13
N THR A 211 -22.44 -2.33 10.36
CA THR A 211 -22.57 -1.34 9.28
C THR A 211 -21.59 -0.20 9.48
N MET A 212 -20.36 -0.40 9.02
CA MET A 212 -19.49 0.74 8.70
C MET A 212 -20.02 1.39 7.41
N PRO A 213 -20.25 2.71 7.36
CA PRO A 213 -20.70 3.37 6.15
C PRO A 213 -19.63 3.27 5.05
N GLU A 214 -20.03 2.91 3.83
CA GLU A 214 -19.18 2.77 2.64
C GLU A 214 -18.29 4.01 2.37
N GLY A 215 -18.71 5.20 2.83
CA GLY A 215 -17.99 6.47 2.64
C GLY A 215 -16.69 6.64 3.43
N ILE A 216 -16.36 5.76 4.39
CA ILE A 216 -15.05 5.79 5.08
C ILE A 216 -14.00 5.04 4.27
N LEU A 217 -14.38 3.94 3.59
CA LEU A 217 -13.48 3.18 2.71
C LEU A 217 -12.96 4.04 1.55
N SER A 218 -13.82 4.87 0.96
CA SER A 218 -13.46 5.76 -0.15
C SER A 218 -12.50 6.89 0.22
N ARG A 219 -12.45 7.30 1.50
CA ARG A 219 -11.62 8.44 1.97
C ARG A 219 -10.18 8.07 2.26
N ILE A 220 -9.92 6.80 2.56
CA ILE A 220 -8.59 6.22 2.81
C ILE A 220 -7.96 5.76 1.50
N MET A 221 -8.78 5.19 0.61
CA MET A 221 -8.39 4.93 -0.77
C MET A 221 -8.40 6.20 -1.63
N GLY A 222 -8.73 7.35 -1.06
CA GLY A 222 -8.76 8.65 -1.75
C GLY A 222 -7.39 9.22 -2.10
N ASP A 223 -6.30 8.59 -1.65
CA ASP A 223 -4.95 8.96 -2.10
C ASP A 223 -4.64 8.43 -3.51
N SER A 224 -5.37 7.41 -3.97
CA SER A 224 -5.21 6.86 -5.32
C SER A 224 -6.58 6.72 -6.00
N SER A 225 -6.85 7.52 -7.03
CA SER A 225 -8.08 7.40 -7.82
C SER A 225 -7.92 6.48 -9.04
N GLY A 226 -6.71 6.04 -9.36
CA GLY A 226 -6.40 5.12 -10.45
C GLY A 226 -6.82 3.67 -10.16
N TYR A 227 -7.28 2.99 -11.21
CA TYR A 227 -7.51 1.55 -11.26
C TYR A 227 -6.30 0.87 -11.91
N PHE A 228 -5.65 -0.04 -11.18
CA PHE A 228 -4.45 -0.76 -11.62
C PHE A 228 -4.73 -2.26 -11.60
N ASP A 229 -5.05 -2.81 -12.76
CA ASP A 229 -5.47 -4.20 -12.89
C ASP A 229 -4.36 -5.17 -12.46
N GLY A 230 -4.71 -6.19 -11.66
CA GLY A 230 -3.76 -7.17 -11.13
C GLY A 230 -2.86 -6.71 -9.96
N LEU A 231 -2.90 -5.43 -9.55
CA LEU A 231 -2.19 -4.92 -8.37
C LEU A 231 -3.12 -4.87 -7.15
N GLN A 232 -2.89 -5.76 -6.19
CA GLN A 232 -3.70 -5.86 -4.98
C GLN A 232 -3.30 -4.81 -3.94
N ARG A 233 -4.28 -4.30 -3.19
CA ARG A 233 -4.05 -3.45 -2.02
C ARG A 233 -4.34 -4.28 -0.76
N THR A 234 -3.34 -4.55 0.05
CA THR A 234 -3.45 -5.31 1.30
C THR A 234 -3.43 -4.33 2.49
N PRO A 235 -4.60 -3.85 2.94
CA PRO A 235 -4.65 -2.81 3.95
C PRO A 235 -4.13 -3.31 5.30
N SER A 236 -3.26 -2.52 5.93
CA SER A 236 -2.87 -2.72 7.32
C SER A 236 -4.04 -2.35 8.23
N LEU A 237 -4.64 -3.35 8.85
CA LEU A 237 -5.75 -3.20 9.80
C LEU A 237 -5.22 -2.68 11.14
N ARG A 238 -5.75 -1.54 11.60
CA ARG A 238 -5.33 -0.97 12.89
C ARG A 238 -5.82 -1.86 14.04
N LEU A 239 -4.88 -2.47 14.78
CA LEU A 239 -5.22 -3.18 16.01
C LEU A 239 -5.73 -2.19 17.07
N CYS A 240 -6.85 -2.56 17.69
CA CYS A 240 -7.38 -1.85 18.85
C CYS A 240 -6.40 -1.97 20.01
N ARG A 241 -5.97 -0.83 20.58
CA ARG A 241 -5.21 -0.83 21.82
C ARG A 241 -6.13 -1.36 22.92
N LEU A 242 -5.91 -2.60 23.35
CA LEU A 242 -6.48 -3.09 24.59
C LEU A 242 -5.87 -2.24 25.71
N LEU A 243 -6.62 -1.23 26.17
CA LEU A 243 -6.32 -0.60 27.45
C LEU A 243 -6.49 -1.71 28.49
N SER A 244 -5.39 -2.23 29.03
CA SER A 244 -5.46 -3.05 30.23
C SER A 244 -6.24 -2.22 31.25
N LYS A 245 -7.42 -2.69 31.65
CA LYS A 245 -7.99 -2.27 32.93
C LYS A 245 -6.93 -2.64 33.96
N GLN A 246 -6.20 -1.65 34.46
CA GLN A 246 -5.59 -1.79 35.77
C GLN A 246 -6.76 -2.09 36.71
N THR A 247 -6.85 -3.33 37.15
CA THR A 247 -7.65 -3.66 38.33
C THR A 247 -7.03 -2.86 39.48
N PRO A 248 -7.78 -1.96 40.13
CA PRO A 248 -7.31 -1.37 41.38
C PRO A 248 -7.11 -2.51 42.38
N ASP A 249 -5.94 -2.56 43.01
CA ASP A 249 -5.68 -3.39 44.18
C ASP A 249 -6.62 -3.02 45.35
#